data_AF-A0A354WCK4-F1
#
_entry.id   AF-A0A354WCK4-F1
#
_cell.length_a   1.000
_cell.length_b   1.000
_cell.length_c   1.000
_cell.angle_alpha   90.00
_cell.angle_beta   90.00
_cell.angle_gamma   90.00
#
_symmetry.space_group_name_H-M   'P 1'
#
loop_
_entity.id
_entity.type
_entity.pdbx_description
1 polymer ?
#
loop_
_entity_poly.entity_id
_entity_poly.type
_entity_poly.pdbx_seq_one_letter_code
_entity_poly.pdbx_strand_id
1 'polypeptide(L)'
;VFFMGDNLLEVSLARFLIRCGMTCPEIGIPYMDKRYQDAELKLLEKTCNEMGVPLPRIVEKPDNYNQIQRIYELKPDLVITGMAHANPLEARGINTKWSVEFTFAQMHGFTNARDILELVTRPLRRNNSLKDLGWDKLVKEDAKV
;
A
#
# COMPACT_ATOMS: atom_id res chain seq x y z
N VAL A 1 2.36 -0.24 -5.36
CA VAL A 1 1.66 -0.16 -4.06
C VAL A 1 2.48 0.66 -3.07
N PHE A 2 1.88 1.66 -2.44
CA PHE A 2 2.50 2.53 -1.43
C PHE A 2 1.87 2.24 -0.06
N PHE A 3 2.66 2.01 0.98
CA PHE A 3 2.15 1.83 2.34
C PHE A 3 2.41 3.10 3.16
N MET A 4 1.36 3.72 3.69
CA MET A 4 1.52 4.87 4.59
C MET A 4 2.04 4.46 5.97
N GLY A 5 1.69 3.26 6.44
CA GLY A 5 2.17 2.71 7.72
C GLY A 5 1.23 3.00 8.89
N ASP A 6 0.66 1.95 9.47
CA ASP A 6 -0.41 2.04 10.46
C ASP A 6 -0.40 0.87 11.47
N ASN A 7 -0.03 -0.36 11.07
CA ASN A 7 -0.29 -1.57 11.86
C ASN A 7 0.84 -2.62 11.95
N LEU A 8 2.06 -2.33 11.47
CA LEU A 8 3.26 -3.17 11.55
C LEU A 8 3.31 -4.37 10.59
N LEU A 9 2.25 -4.63 9.82
CA LEU A 9 2.20 -5.69 8.81
C LEU A 9 2.85 -5.27 7.48
N GLU A 10 3.28 -4.01 7.34
CA GLU A 10 3.61 -3.43 6.05
C GLU A 10 4.82 -4.08 5.39
N VAL A 11 5.85 -4.43 6.17
CA VAL A 11 7.06 -5.09 5.63
C VAL A 11 6.73 -6.44 5.00
N SER A 12 5.98 -7.28 5.72
CA SER A 12 5.64 -8.63 5.25
C SER A 12 4.61 -8.60 4.11
N LEU A 13 3.65 -7.68 4.18
CA LEU A 13 2.69 -7.46 3.09
C LEU A 13 3.37 -6.91 1.84
N ALA A 14 4.27 -5.95 1.97
CA ALA A 14 5.04 -5.44 0.84
C ALA A 14 5.88 -6.55 0.21
N ARG A 15 6.60 -7.35 1.02
CA ARG A 15 7.36 -8.51 0.54
C ARG A 15 6.47 -9.48 -0.23
N PHE A 16 5.29 -9.81 0.32
CA PHE A 16 4.32 -10.69 -0.34
C PHE A 16 3.86 -10.12 -1.69
N LEU A 17 3.45 -8.85 -1.73
CA LEU A 17 2.95 -8.21 -2.94
C LEU A 17 4.03 -8.01 -4.01
N ILE A 18 5.28 -7.78 -3.60
CA ILE A 18 6.41 -7.78 -4.53
C ILE A 18 6.58 -9.15 -5.17
N ARG A 19 6.44 -10.24 -4.39
CA ARG A 19 6.45 -11.60 -4.94
C ARG A 19 5.29 -11.87 -5.90
N CYS A 20 4.15 -11.18 -5.72
CA CYS A 20 3.03 -11.22 -6.65
C CYS A 20 3.21 -10.33 -7.89
N GLY A 21 4.35 -9.65 -8.04
CA GLY A 21 4.69 -8.83 -9.21
C GLY A 21 4.38 -7.34 -9.07
N MET A 22 3.99 -6.86 -7.90
CA MET A 22 3.81 -5.43 -7.66
C MET A 22 5.16 -4.74 -7.38
N THR A 23 5.26 -3.44 -7.68
CA THR A 23 6.37 -2.60 -7.21
C THR A 23 5.95 -1.83 -5.96
N CYS A 24 6.91 -1.57 -5.06
CA CYS A 24 6.67 -0.84 -3.82
C CYS A 24 7.71 0.28 -3.66
N PRO A 25 7.36 1.56 -3.87
CA PRO A 25 8.31 2.65 -3.68
C PRO A 25 8.55 2.99 -2.20
N GLU A 26 7.55 2.85 -1.34
CA GLU A 26 7.66 3.16 0.09
C GLU A 26 6.86 2.20 0.98
N ILE A 27 7.50 1.80 2.08
CA ILE A 27 6.94 1.06 3.19
C ILE A 27 7.02 1.96 4.43
N GLY A 28 5.96 2.72 4.70
CA GLY A 28 5.79 3.37 6.00
C GLY A 28 5.49 2.32 7.07
N ILE A 29 6.09 2.45 8.25
CA ILE A 29 5.84 1.57 9.39
C ILE A 29 5.88 2.37 10.71
N PRO A 30 4.89 2.20 11.62
CA PRO A 30 4.87 2.94 12.87
C PRO A 30 6.11 2.72 13.76
N TYR A 31 6.61 1.48 13.78
CA TYR A 31 7.77 1.07 14.58
C TYR A 31 8.45 -0.13 13.91
N MET A 32 9.79 -0.16 13.89
CA MET A 32 10.53 -1.25 13.28
C MET A 32 11.54 -1.86 14.25
N ASP A 33 11.20 -3.01 14.81
CA ASP A 33 12.17 -3.84 15.51
C ASP A 33 13.01 -4.63 14.50
N LYS A 34 14.20 -4.11 14.22
CA LYS A 34 15.14 -4.72 13.27
C LYS A 34 15.64 -6.09 13.70
N ARG A 35 15.67 -6.40 15.00
CA ARG A 35 16.11 -7.72 15.48
C ARG A 35 15.02 -8.75 15.26
N TYR A 36 13.78 -8.40 15.63
CA TYR A 36 12.63 -9.28 15.43
C TYR A 36 12.31 -9.49 13.95
N GLN A 37 12.37 -8.43 13.13
CA GLN A 37 12.05 -8.48 11.72
C GLN A 37 13.24 -8.82 10.81
N ASP A 38 14.42 -9.15 11.36
CA ASP A 38 15.66 -9.40 10.59
C ASP A 38 15.45 -10.42 9.45
N ALA A 39 14.78 -11.54 9.75
CA ALA A 39 14.50 -12.56 8.75
C ALA A 39 13.54 -12.07 7.66
N GLU A 40 12.52 -11.28 8.02
CA GLU A 40 11.54 -10.74 7.08
C GLU A 40 12.17 -9.66 6.19
N LEU A 41 13.06 -8.82 6.75
CA LEU A 41 13.81 -7.82 6.00
C LEU A 41 14.77 -8.46 4.99
N LYS A 42 15.49 -9.52 5.39
CA LYS A 42 16.33 -10.31 4.47
C LYS A 42 15.51 -10.96 3.37
N LEU A 43 14.32 -11.47 3.70
CA LEU A 43 13.42 -12.06 2.71
C LEU A 43 12.84 -11.01 1.76
N LEU A 44 12.55 -9.80 2.25
CA LEU A 44 12.15 -8.67 1.43
C LEU A 44 13.24 -8.31 0.41
N GLU A 45 14.48 -8.13 0.87
CA GLU A 45 15.62 -7.81 0.00
C GLU A 45 15.85 -8.90 -1.05
N LYS A 46 15.90 -10.17 -0.63
CA LYS A 46 16.02 -11.32 -1.53
C LYS A 46 14.88 -11.35 -2.56
N THR A 47 13.65 -11.08 -2.13
CA THR A 47 12.48 -11.05 -3.03
C THR A 47 12.58 -9.91 -4.04
N CYS A 48 13.04 -8.72 -3.64
CA CYS A 48 13.26 -7.61 -4.58
C CYS A 48 14.29 -7.97 -5.65
N ASN A 49 15.40 -8.58 -5.23
CA ASN A 49 16.46 -9.04 -6.13
C ASN A 49 15.96 -10.12 -7.11
N GLU A 50 15.22 -11.11 -6.63
CA GLU A 50 14.64 -12.18 -7.47
C GLU A 50 13.61 -11.67 -8.47
N MET A 51 12.81 -10.66 -8.07
CA MET A 51 11.78 -10.07 -8.93
C MET A 51 12.32 -8.95 -9.83
N GLY A 52 13.59 -8.56 -9.69
CA GLY A 52 14.21 -7.49 -10.48
C GLY A 52 13.63 -6.10 -10.22
N VAL A 53 13.13 -5.84 -9.02
CA VAL A 53 12.56 -4.54 -8.63
C VAL A 53 13.48 -3.80 -7.65
N PRO A 54 13.47 -2.44 -7.65
CA PRO A 54 14.26 -1.69 -6.69
C PRO A 54 13.80 -1.97 -5.25
N LEU A 55 14.77 -1.96 -4.33
CA LEU A 55 14.47 -2.11 -2.90
C LEU A 55 13.59 -0.92 -2.44
N PRO A 56 12.46 -1.17 -1.74
CA PRO A 56 11.59 -0.12 -1.25
C PRO A 56 12.28 0.77 -0.21
N ARG A 57 11.89 2.04 -0.15
CA ARG A 57 12.25 2.91 0.98
C ARG A 57 11.42 2.52 2.20
N ILE A 58 12.06 2.11 3.29
CA ILE A 58 11.37 1.88 4.57
C ILE A 58 11.43 3.16 5.41
N VAL A 59 10.28 3.67 5.85
CA VAL A 59 10.16 4.90 6.65
C VAL A 59 9.51 4.56 7.99
N GLU A 60 10.32 4.50 9.04
CA GLU A 60 9.83 4.34 10.41
C GLU A 60 9.30 5.68 10.95
N LYS A 61 8.17 5.64 11.68
CA LYS A 61 7.45 6.83 12.20
C LYS A 61 7.20 7.86 11.09
N PRO A 62 6.49 7.46 10.02
CA PRO A 62 6.28 8.33 8.88
C PRO A 62 5.44 9.57 9.26
N ASP A 63 5.74 10.67 8.57
CA ASP A 63 4.89 11.85 8.58
C ASP A 63 3.90 11.78 7.40
N ASN A 64 2.61 11.73 7.72
CA ASN A 64 1.54 11.56 6.73
C ASN A 64 1.49 12.71 5.71
N TYR A 65 1.80 13.95 6.14
CA TYR A 65 1.77 15.11 5.24
C TYR A 65 2.84 14.97 4.16
N ASN A 66 4.07 14.64 4.56
CA ASN A 66 5.18 14.39 3.63
C ASN A 66 4.92 13.15 2.74
N GLN A 67 4.25 12.13 3.27
CA GLN A 67 3.86 10.97 2.47
C GLN A 67 2.86 11.32 1.38
N ILE A 68 1.87 12.17 1.69
CA ILE A 68 0.90 12.65 0.69
C ILE A 68 1.61 13.36 -0.47
N GLN A 69 2.62 14.19 -0.19
CA GLN A 69 3.42 14.83 -1.25
C GLN A 69 4.13 13.79 -2.13
N ARG A 70 4.77 12.79 -1.52
CA ARG A 70 5.42 11.69 -2.26
C ARG A 70 4.43 10.85 -3.06
N ILE A 71 3.22 10.63 -2.55
CA ILE A 71 2.15 9.93 -3.27
C ILE A 71 1.80 10.71 -4.55
N TYR A 72 1.69 12.04 -4.50
CA TYR A 72 1.42 12.84 -5.70
C TYR A 72 2.58 12.83 -6.71
N GLU A 73 3.82 12.81 -6.23
CA GLU A 73 5.01 12.71 -7.08
C GLU A 73 5.13 11.34 -7.76
N LEU A 74 4.96 10.27 -6.97
CA LEU A 74 5.17 8.89 -7.41
C LEU A 74 3.97 8.30 -8.16
N LYS A 75 2.77 8.84 -7.95
CA LYS A 75 1.50 8.38 -8.55
C LYS A 75 1.29 6.86 -8.45
N PRO A 76 1.31 6.27 -7.24
CA PRO A 76 1.14 4.83 -7.08
C PRO A 76 -0.26 4.38 -7.51
N ASP A 77 -0.35 3.20 -8.13
CA ASP A 77 -1.64 2.61 -8.54
C ASP A 77 -2.53 2.18 -7.37
N LEU A 78 -1.95 2.03 -6.18
CA LEU A 78 -2.65 1.65 -4.96
C LEU A 78 -1.91 2.21 -3.74
N VAL A 79 -2.64 2.88 -2.86
CA VAL A 79 -2.17 3.32 -1.54
C VAL A 79 -2.88 2.51 -0.44
N ILE A 80 -2.10 1.85 0.41
CA ILE A 80 -2.61 1.21 1.64
C ILE A 80 -2.46 2.21 2.78
N THR A 81 -3.58 2.66 3.34
CA THR A 81 -3.64 3.78 4.30
C THR A 81 -4.79 3.62 5.30
N GLY A 82 -4.73 4.31 6.44
CA GLY A 82 -5.86 4.46 7.35
C GLY A 82 -7.06 5.21 6.72
N MET A 83 -8.23 5.07 7.35
CA MET A 83 -9.50 5.64 6.86
C MET A 83 -9.48 7.17 6.73
N ALA A 84 -8.66 7.87 7.51
CA ALA A 84 -8.55 9.32 7.48
C ALA A 84 -8.16 9.85 6.09
N HIS A 85 -7.33 9.12 5.33
CA HIS A 85 -6.83 9.55 4.02
C HIS A 85 -7.47 8.80 2.84
N ALA A 86 -8.19 7.71 3.10
CA ALA A 86 -8.77 6.87 2.04
C ALA A 86 -9.71 7.68 1.12
N ASN A 87 -10.78 8.27 1.67
CA ASN A 87 -11.74 9.03 0.88
C ASN A 87 -11.12 10.29 0.22
N PRO A 88 -10.30 11.11 0.91
CA PRO A 88 -9.60 12.22 0.26
C PRO A 88 -8.72 11.84 -0.93
N LEU A 89 -8.06 10.68 -0.88
CA LEU A 89 -7.21 10.18 -1.97
C LEU A 89 -8.05 9.61 -3.13
N GLU A 90 -9.09 8.83 -2.83
CA GLU A 90 -10.04 8.33 -3.84
C GLU A 90 -10.67 9.48 -4.63
N ALA A 91 -11.11 10.54 -3.94
CA ALA A 91 -11.71 11.71 -4.59
C ALA A 91 -10.72 12.43 -5.54
N ARG A 92 -9.41 12.20 -5.40
CA ARG A 92 -8.34 12.71 -6.25
C ARG A 92 -7.87 11.71 -7.31
N GLY A 93 -8.57 10.59 -7.45
CA GLY A 93 -8.28 9.54 -8.45
C GLY A 93 -7.13 8.62 -8.05
N ILE A 94 -6.79 8.52 -6.77
CA ILE A 94 -5.78 7.59 -6.25
C ILE A 94 -6.50 6.42 -5.60
N ASN A 95 -6.31 5.21 -6.12
CA ASN A 95 -6.93 4.02 -5.54
C ASN A 95 -6.36 3.76 -4.14
N THR A 96 -7.24 3.45 -3.21
CA THR A 96 -6.88 3.19 -1.83
C THR A 96 -7.42 1.87 -1.34
N LYS A 97 -6.68 1.26 -0.40
CA LYS A 97 -7.16 0.15 0.40
C LYS A 97 -6.95 0.48 1.87
N TRP A 98 -8.05 0.50 2.62
CA TRP A 98 -7.96 0.81 4.05
C TRP A 98 -7.19 -0.27 4.82
N SER A 99 -6.17 0.15 5.57
CA SER A 99 -5.16 -0.68 6.25
C SER A 99 -5.74 -1.59 7.33
N VAL A 100 -6.73 -1.11 8.07
CA VAL A 100 -7.28 -1.83 9.25
C VAL A 100 -7.98 -3.14 8.86
N GLU A 101 -8.44 -3.32 7.62
CA GLU A 101 -9.03 -4.62 7.21
C GLU A 101 -8.03 -5.78 7.35
N PHE A 102 -6.74 -5.50 7.16
CA PHE A 102 -5.69 -6.51 7.24
C PHE A 102 -5.45 -7.01 8.68
N THR A 103 -5.96 -6.33 9.71
CA THR A 103 -5.74 -6.74 11.10
C THR A 103 -6.79 -7.73 11.62
N PHE A 104 -7.96 -7.80 10.98
CA PHE A 104 -9.03 -8.73 11.37
C PHE A 104 -9.38 -9.76 10.29
N ALA A 105 -8.90 -9.60 9.06
CA ALA A 105 -9.05 -10.61 8.02
C ALA A 105 -8.19 -11.86 8.31
N GLN A 106 -8.69 -13.02 7.88
CA GLN A 106 -7.90 -14.26 7.89
C GLN A 106 -6.89 -14.21 6.75
N MET A 107 -5.61 -14.10 7.08
CA MET A 107 -4.54 -13.89 6.09
C MET A 107 -3.34 -14.81 6.26
N HIS A 108 -3.24 -15.52 7.39
CA HIS A 108 -2.10 -16.36 7.71
C HIS A 108 -2.24 -17.76 7.11
N GLY A 109 -1.11 -18.37 6.71
CA GLY A 109 -1.07 -19.72 6.16
C GLY A 109 -1.39 -19.78 4.66
N PHE A 110 -1.18 -20.95 4.06
CA PHE A 110 -1.29 -21.14 2.61
C PHE A 110 -2.69 -20.87 2.06
N THR A 111 -3.72 -21.37 2.76
CA THR A 111 -5.11 -21.30 2.31
C THR A 111 -5.61 -19.85 2.16
N ASN A 112 -5.10 -18.96 3.01
CA ASN A 112 -5.59 -17.58 3.11
C ASN A 112 -4.80 -16.59 2.24
N ALA A 113 -3.81 -17.05 1.46
CA ALA A 113 -3.08 -16.17 0.53
C ALA A 113 -4.00 -15.53 -0.52
N ARG A 114 -5.07 -16.24 -0.90
CA ARG A 114 -6.11 -15.72 -1.80
C ARG A 114 -6.84 -14.53 -1.17
N ASP A 115 -7.12 -14.57 0.13
CA ASP A 115 -7.87 -13.51 0.81
C ASP A 115 -7.08 -12.21 0.90
N ILE A 116 -5.75 -12.30 1.06
CA ILE A 116 -4.86 -11.12 0.95
C ILE A 116 -5.01 -10.46 -0.43
N LEU A 117 -4.98 -11.27 -1.50
CA LEU A 117 -5.12 -10.76 -2.87
C LEU A 117 -6.53 -10.23 -3.14
N GLU A 118 -7.56 -10.85 -2.57
CA GLU A 118 -8.93 -10.35 -2.65
C GLU A 118 -9.01 -8.94 -2.07
N LEU A 119 -8.46 -8.72 -0.87
CA LEU A 119 -8.41 -7.42 -0.20
C LEU A 119 -7.67 -6.37 -1.04
N VAL A 120 -6.50 -6.71 -1.56
CA VAL A 120 -5.64 -5.77 -2.32
C VAL A 120 -6.26 -5.43 -3.68
N THR A 121 -6.87 -6.40 -4.36
CA THR A 121 -7.45 -6.20 -5.70
C THR A 121 -8.87 -5.65 -5.68
N ARG A 122 -9.57 -5.68 -4.54
CA ARG A 122 -10.94 -5.16 -4.41
C ARG A 122 -11.13 -3.73 -4.96
N PRO A 123 -10.32 -2.73 -4.56
CA PRO A 123 -10.43 -1.38 -5.13
C PRO A 123 -10.11 -1.35 -6.63
N LEU A 124 -9.12 -2.13 -7.08
CA LEU A 124 -8.72 -2.18 -8.50
C LEU A 124 -9.85 -2.73 -9.38
N ARG A 125 -10.49 -3.82 -8.94
CA ARG A 125 -11.63 -4.42 -9.63
C ARG A 125 -12.84 -3.48 -9.66
N ARG A 126 -13.17 -2.85 -8.53
CA ARG A 126 -14.24 -1.85 -8.44
C ARG A 126 -14.02 -0.73 -9.44
N ASN A 127 -12.82 -0.14 -9.44
CA ASN A 127 -12.55 1.05 -10.26
C ASN A 127 -12.48 0.70 -11.75
N ASN A 128 -11.98 -0.50 -12.11
CA ASN A 128 -12.08 -0.98 -13.48
C ASN A 128 -13.55 -1.13 -13.95
N SER A 129 -14.44 -1.63 -13.08
CA SER A 129 -15.87 -1.78 -13.41
C SER A 129 -16.64 -0.46 -13.50
N LEU A 130 -16.13 0.63 -12.89
CA LEU A 130 -16.77 1.94 -12.85
C LEU A 130 -16.13 2.96 -13.82
N LYS A 131 -15.07 2.56 -14.53
CA LYS A 131 -14.24 3.45 -15.37
C LYS A 131 -15.03 4.22 -16.43
N ASP A 132 -16.04 3.58 -17.01
CA ASP A 132 -16.84 4.17 -18.10
C ASP A 132 -17.79 5.29 -17.64
N LEU A 133 -17.94 5.51 -16.32
CA LEU A 133 -18.74 6.60 -15.77
C LEU A 133 -18.04 7.97 -15.87
N GLY A 134 -16.72 8.00 -16.10
CA GLY A 134 -15.94 9.23 -16.30
C GLY A 134 -15.80 10.14 -15.06
N TRP A 135 -16.05 9.63 -13.85
CA TRP A 135 -16.09 10.38 -12.59
C TRP A 135 -14.93 10.03 -11.64
N ASP A 136 -13.70 10.00 -12.17
CA ASP A 136 -12.52 9.52 -11.41
C ASP A 136 -11.91 10.60 -10.49
N LYS A 137 -12.17 11.88 -10.76
CA LYS A 137 -11.73 13.02 -9.92
C LYS A 137 -12.92 13.90 -9.58
N LEU A 138 -13.18 14.03 -8.29
CA LEU A 138 -14.37 14.71 -7.73
C LEU A 138 -14.03 15.97 -6.93
N VAL A 139 -12.74 16.27 -6.77
CA VAL A 139 -12.26 17.47 -6.08
C VAL A 139 -12.10 18.63 -7.08
N LYS A 140 -12.49 19.84 -6.68
CA LYS A 140 -12.21 21.07 -7.44
C LYS A 140 -10.70 21.32 -7.49
N GLU A 141 -10.14 21.52 -8.69
CA GLU A 141 -8.69 21.72 -8.89
C GLU A 141 -8.14 22.97 -8.16
N ASP A 142 -9.00 23.94 -7.83
CA ASP A 142 -8.62 25.19 -7.14
C ASP A 142 -8.37 25.04 -5.63
N ALA A 143 -8.69 23.89 -5.03
CA ALA A 143 -8.44 23.64 -3.61
C ALA A 143 -6.95 23.31 -3.40
N LYS A 144 -6.10 24.35 -3.39
CA LYS A 144 -4.70 24.24 -2.96
C LYS A 144 -4.66 23.70 -1.53
N VAL A 145 -3.97 22.57 -1.35
CA VAL A 145 -3.59 22.00 -0.04
C VAL A 145 -2.39 22.77 0.48
#